data_AF-M5BQ39-F1
#
_entry.id   AF-M5BQ39-F1
#
_cell.length_a   1.000
_cell.length_b   1.000
_cell.length_c   1.000
_cell.angle_alpha   90.00
_cell.angle_beta   90.00
_cell.angle_gamma   90.00
#
_symmetry.space_group_name_H-M   'P 1'
#
loop_
_entity.id
_entity.type
_entity.pdbx_description
1 polymer ?
#
loop_
_entity_poly.entity_id
_entity_poly.type
_entity_poly.pdbx_seq_one_letter_code
_entity_poly.pdbx_strand_id
1 'polypeptide(L)'
;MKHPALEDCHWQKRTDDNGTVIYTRPMVAGEHTLDQVHQLIHGHDQFAFGATFRSNLSLETIHERLLGALVRLRYYSPLVAARPQAGIHDDELRSWVYAPLPDHNAAVAWARKTVVIKAPTKQLPDVETHICDILSRPLPANEIFEVHLIGPYQDGQFTLMTYKSHALAEGQAAIDLLATLFDWILNPTIGEDLAWGQEWRNLLPGTVVTLGRENEEWDLDSSETSIEIMRKHGVDKVGHFGRPVMLIRY
;
A
#
# COMPACT_ATOMS: atom_id res chain seq x y z
N MET A 1 -12.37 -10.04 -28.56
CA MET A 1 -11.20 -9.15 -28.55
C MET A 1 -10.86 -9.00 -27.08
N LYS A 2 -9.82 -9.66 -26.58
CA LYS A 2 -9.59 -9.77 -25.13
C LYS A 2 -9.62 -8.40 -24.46
N HIS A 3 -10.39 -8.27 -23.38
CA HIS A 3 -10.58 -7.01 -22.66
C HIS A 3 -9.22 -6.42 -22.24
N PRO A 4 -8.91 -5.14 -22.56
CA PRO A 4 -7.58 -4.53 -22.29
C PRO A 4 -7.13 -4.63 -20.82
N ALA A 5 -8.07 -4.60 -19.87
CA ALA A 5 -7.76 -4.78 -18.45
C ALA A 5 -7.20 -6.18 -18.08
N LEU A 6 -7.27 -7.16 -18.98
CA LEU A 6 -6.78 -8.53 -18.76
C LEU A 6 -5.36 -8.76 -19.29
N GLU A 7 -4.90 -8.01 -20.29
CA GLU A 7 -3.52 -8.16 -20.80
C GLU A 7 -2.50 -7.40 -19.94
N ASP A 8 -2.93 -6.32 -19.27
CA ASP A 8 -2.06 -5.37 -18.57
C ASP A 8 -2.12 -5.45 -17.03
N CYS A 9 -2.59 -6.55 -16.43
CA CYS A 9 -2.73 -6.65 -14.96
C CYS A 9 -1.71 -7.59 -14.29
N HIS A 10 -0.78 -8.15 -15.05
CA HIS A 10 0.25 -9.08 -14.57
C HIS A 10 1.56 -8.39 -14.20
N TRP A 11 2.29 -8.99 -13.25
CA TRP A 11 3.64 -8.55 -12.91
C TRP A 11 4.62 -8.89 -14.03
N GLN A 12 5.33 -7.87 -14.49
CA GLN A 12 6.38 -7.95 -15.49
C GLN A 12 7.73 -7.77 -14.81
N LYS A 13 8.66 -8.69 -15.07
CA LYS A 13 10.05 -8.54 -14.63
C LYS A 13 10.77 -7.57 -15.58
N ARG A 14 11.42 -6.56 -15.02
CA ARG A 14 12.22 -5.56 -15.73
C ARG A 14 13.56 -5.36 -15.04
N THR A 15 14.46 -4.63 -15.70
CA THR A 15 15.73 -4.16 -15.13
C THR A 15 15.74 -2.65 -15.23
N ASP A 16 15.99 -1.96 -14.11
CA ASP A 16 16.09 -0.50 -14.10
C ASP A 16 17.44 0.00 -14.66
N ASP A 17 17.59 1.31 -14.81
CA ASP A 17 18.80 1.94 -15.35
C ASP A 17 20.07 1.64 -14.52
N ASN A 18 19.91 1.22 -13.27
CA ASN A 18 21.01 0.86 -12.37
C ASN A 18 21.33 -0.65 -12.42
N GLY A 19 20.68 -1.42 -13.29
CA GLY A 19 20.86 -2.87 -13.38
C GLY A 19 20.09 -3.67 -12.31
N THR A 20 19.22 -3.02 -11.54
CA THR A 20 18.42 -3.67 -10.49
C THR A 20 17.23 -4.39 -11.11
N VAL A 21 17.01 -5.65 -10.73
CA VAL A 21 15.81 -6.39 -11.11
C VAL A 21 14.61 -5.82 -10.35
N ILE A 22 13.59 -5.40 -11.09
CA ILE A 22 12.32 -4.91 -10.56
C ILE A 22 11.15 -5.69 -11.16
N TYR A 23 10.03 -5.67 -10.44
CA TYR A 23 8.77 -6.23 -10.87
C TYR A 23 7.78 -5.09 -10.94
N THR A 24 7.09 -4.96 -12.07
CA THR A 24 6.15 -3.86 -12.30
C THR A 24 4.81 -4.37 -12.76
N ARG A 25 3.73 -3.73 -12.34
CA ARG A 25 2.42 -3.89 -12.99
C ARG A 25 1.63 -2.58 -12.94
N PRO A 26 0.73 -2.33 -13.90
CA PRO A 26 -0.27 -1.28 -13.76
C PRO A 26 -1.07 -1.42 -12.47
N MET A 27 -1.43 -0.29 -11.89
CA MET A 27 -2.48 -0.23 -10.88
C MET A 27 -3.84 -0.44 -11.57
N VAL A 28 -4.70 -1.25 -10.98
CA VAL A 28 -5.98 -1.63 -11.62
C VAL A 28 -7.17 -1.36 -10.71
N ALA A 29 -8.33 -1.08 -11.33
CA ALA A 29 -9.60 -0.86 -10.63
C ALA A 29 -9.44 0.15 -9.46
N GLY A 30 -9.83 -0.24 -8.24
CA GLY A 30 -9.76 0.62 -7.06
C GLY A 30 -8.36 1.14 -6.75
N GLU A 31 -7.30 0.37 -7.02
CA GLU A 31 -5.92 0.83 -6.80
C GLU A 31 -5.63 2.08 -7.63
N HIS A 32 -6.01 2.07 -8.91
CA HIS A 32 -5.82 3.18 -9.83
C HIS A 32 -6.65 4.40 -9.40
N THR A 33 -7.94 4.21 -9.10
CA THR A 33 -8.81 5.32 -8.71
C THR A 33 -8.32 5.98 -7.43
N LEU A 34 -7.95 5.20 -6.42
CA LEU A 34 -7.46 5.70 -5.14
C LEU A 34 -6.09 6.39 -5.29
N ASP A 35 -5.21 5.84 -6.11
CA ASP A 35 -3.92 6.47 -6.44
C ASP A 35 -4.07 7.82 -7.16
N GLN A 36 -5.03 7.95 -8.07
CA GLN A 36 -5.30 9.24 -8.70
C GLN A 36 -5.85 10.26 -7.72
N VAL A 37 -6.76 9.85 -6.83
CA VAL A 37 -7.25 10.71 -5.74
C VAL A 37 -6.07 11.14 -4.87
N HIS A 38 -5.19 10.20 -4.50
CA HIS A 38 -3.97 10.49 -3.75
C HIS A 38 -3.14 11.61 -4.38
N GLN A 39 -2.90 11.53 -5.69
CA GLN A 39 -2.14 12.54 -6.44
C GLN A 39 -2.87 13.89 -6.55
N LEU A 40 -4.18 13.88 -6.79
CA LEU A 40 -4.97 15.10 -7.03
C LEU A 40 -5.18 15.96 -5.78
N ILE A 41 -5.30 15.33 -4.62
CA ILE A 41 -5.62 16.01 -3.35
C ILE A 41 -4.57 15.77 -2.27
N HIS A 42 -3.31 15.59 -2.68
CA HIS A 42 -2.12 15.59 -1.82
C HIS A 42 -2.21 14.68 -0.58
N GLY A 43 -2.63 13.43 -0.76
CA GLY A 43 -2.64 12.45 0.34
C GLY A 43 -3.92 12.34 1.14
N HIS A 44 -5.01 13.00 0.74
CA HIS A 44 -6.30 12.89 1.43
C HIS A 44 -6.86 11.46 1.56
N ASP A 45 -6.51 10.55 0.64
CA ASP A 45 -6.92 9.15 0.71
C ASP A 45 -6.06 8.31 1.67
N GLN A 46 -4.94 8.84 2.17
CA GLN A 46 -4.12 8.12 3.13
C GLN A 46 -4.83 8.06 4.47
N PHE A 47 -4.80 6.90 5.10
CA PHE A 47 -5.50 6.71 6.37
C PHE A 47 -4.62 6.01 7.40
N ALA A 48 -4.80 6.44 8.65
CA ALA A 48 -4.17 5.84 9.81
C ALA A 48 -5.20 4.96 10.53
N PHE A 49 -4.84 3.70 10.78
CA PHE A 49 -5.70 2.73 11.47
C PHE A 49 -4.86 1.93 12.46
N GLY A 50 -5.35 1.78 13.69
CA GLY A 50 -4.57 1.19 14.77
C GLY A 50 -5.41 0.81 15.98
N ALA A 51 -4.74 0.28 16.99
CA ALA A 51 -5.35 -0.08 18.26
C ALA A 51 -4.42 0.22 19.44
N THR A 52 -5.01 0.60 20.57
CA THR A 52 -4.33 0.70 21.86
C THR A 52 -4.45 -0.64 22.59
N PHE A 53 -3.35 -1.13 23.13
CA PHE A 53 -3.27 -2.38 23.88
C PHE A 53 -2.43 -2.20 25.14
N ARG A 54 -2.66 -3.04 26.14
CA ARG A 54 -1.85 -3.09 27.36
C ARG A 54 -0.88 -4.27 27.27
N SER A 55 0.37 -4.04 27.68
CA SER A 55 1.40 -5.07 27.69
C SER A 55 2.29 -4.93 28.92
N ASN A 56 2.83 -6.05 29.40
CA ASN A 56 3.89 -6.08 30.41
C ASN A 56 5.30 -6.15 29.80
N LEU A 57 5.39 -6.21 28.46
CA LEU A 57 6.66 -6.19 27.74
C LEU A 57 7.26 -4.78 27.74
N SER A 58 8.59 -4.70 27.70
CA SER A 58 9.29 -3.42 27.54
C SER A 58 9.07 -2.86 26.13
N LEU A 59 9.26 -1.55 25.98
CA LEU A 59 9.27 -0.89 24.66
C LEU A 59 10.28 -1.55 23.71
N GLU A 60 11.47 -1.87 24.22
CA GLU A 60 12.53 -2.52 23.46
C GLU A 60 12.08 -3.88 22.91
N THR A 61 11.47 -4.72 23.76
CA THR A 61 10.96 -6.03 23.33
C THR A 61 9.82 -5.90 22.32
N ILE A 62 8.87 -4.99 22.53
CA ILE A 62 7.78 -4.78 21.55
C ILE A 62 8.34 -4.26 20.22
N HIS A 63 9.29 -3.33 20.27
CA HIS A 63 9.93 -2.78 19.08
C HIS A 63 10.71 -3.85 18.31
N GLU A 64 11.51 -4.67 18.98
CA GLU A 64 12.24 -5.78 18.34
C GLU A 64 11.28 -6.75 17.65
N ARG A 65 10.19 -7.13 18.33
CA ARG A 65 9.19 -8.03 17.76
C ARG A 65 8.41 -7.39 16.61
N LEU A 66 8.13 -6.09 16.68
CA LEU A 66 7.53 -5.34 15.57
C LEU A 66 8.44 -5.30 14.35
N LEU A 67 9.75 -5.12 14.53
CA LEU A 67 10.71 -5.20 13.42
C LEU A 67 10.70 -6.59 12.78
N GLY A 68 10.70 -7.65 13.59
CA GLY A 68 10.55 -9.03 13.10
C GLY A 68 9.26 -9.25 12.32
N ALA A 69 8.13 -8.76 12.85
CA ALA A 69 6.83 -8.84 12.20
C ALA A 69 6.82 -8.10 10.85
N LEU A 70 7.46 -6.94 10.75
CA LEU A 70 7.56 -6.19 9.50
C LEU A 70 8.45 -6.88 8.47
N VAL A 71 9.58 -7.44 8.88
CA VAL A 71 10.44 -8.26 8.00
C VAL A 71 9.63 -9.40 7.39
N ARG A 72 8.86 -10.10 8.23
CA ARG A 72 7.97 -11.18 7.80
C ARG A 72 6.85 -10.68 6.89
N LEU A 73 6.26 -9.52 7.20
CA LEU A 73 5.20 -8.90 6.39
C LEU A 73 5.70 -8.58 4.99
N ARG A 74 6.89 -8.00 4.86
CA ARG A 74 7.46 -7.69 3.55
C ARG A 74 7.73 -8.95 2.74
N TYR A 75 8.10 -10.05 3.38
CA TYR A 75 8.33 -11.30 2.67
C TYR A 75 7.02 -11.90 2.13
N TYR A 76 5.99 -12.03 2.98
CA TYR A 76 4.73 -12.69 2.61
C TYR A 76 3.73 -11.77 1.88
N SER A 77 3.83 -10.46 2.09
CA SER A 77 2.98 -9.44 1.48
C SER A 77 3.85 -8.32 0.89
N PRO A 78 4.72 -8.60 -0.10
CA PRO A 78 5.72 -7.66 -0.63
C PRO A 78 5.13 -6.35 -1.18
N LEU A 79 3.84 -6.31 -1.51
CA LEU A 79 3.16 -5.11 -1.96
C LEU A 79 3.29 -3.94 -0.96
N VAL A 80 3.38 -4.20 0.36
CA VAL A 80 3.58 -3.13 1.37
C VAL A 80 4.88 -2.34 1.21
N ALA A 81 5.83 -2.89 0.46
CA ALA A 81 7.11 -2.25 0.15
C ALA A 81 7.24 -1.88 -1.34
N ALA A 82 6.17 -2.03 -2.11
CA ALA A 82 6.10 -1.53 -3.48
C ALA A 82 5.98 0.00 -3.50
N ARG A 83 6.30 0.60 -4.64
CA ARG A 83 6.27 2.05 -4.85
C ARG A 83 5.44 2.39 -6.07
N PRO A 84 4.55 3.39 -5.99
CA PRO A 84 3.92 3.97 -7.17
C PRO A 84 4.93 4.73 -8.03
N GLN A 85 4.92 4.50 -9.34
CA GLN A 85 5.78 5.23 -10.29
C GLN A 85 5.07 5.45 -11.63
N ALA A 86 5.09 6.69 -12.14
CA ALA A 86 4.55 7.06 -13.45
C ALA A 86 5.47 6.63 -14.61
N GLY A 87 4.92 6.54 -15.83
CA GLY A 87 5.72 6.41 -17.05
C GLY A 87 6.24 5.00 -17.37
N ILE A 88 5.69 3.95 -16.73
CA ILE A 88 6.17 2.56 -16.93
C ILE A 88 5.33 1.81 -17.97
N HIS A 89 4.01 1.81 -17.79
CA HIS A 89 3.06 1.16 -18.69
C HIS A 89 2.15 2.18 -19.39
N ASP A 90 2.17 3.43 -18.92
CA ASP A 90 1.43 4.57 -19.46
C ASP A 90 2.22 5.85 -19.10
N ASP A 91 2.18 6.86 -19.97
CA ASP A 91 2.97 8.08 -19.85
C ASP A 91 2.55 8.96 -18.66
N GLU A 92 1.28 8.89 -18.25
CA GLU A 92 0.71 9.73 -17.18
C GLU A 92 0.39 8.92 -15.92
N LEU A 93 0.01 7.65 -16.07
CA LEU A 93 -0.48 6.83 -14.97
C LEU A 93 0.63 6.12 -14.21
N ARG A 94 0.39 5.93 -12.91
CA ARG A 94 1.32 5.21 -12.02
C ARG A 94 1.09 3.71 -12.04
N SER A 95 2.19 3.02 -11.82
CA SER A 95 2.29 1.56 -11.74
C SER A 95 2.89 1.16 -10.41
N TRP A 96 2.56 -0.04 -9.95
CA TRP A 96 3.29 -0.65 -8.85
C TRP A 96 4.68 -1.05 -9.32
N VAL A 97 5.70 -0.72 -8.52
CA VAL A 97 7.09 -1.13 -8.71
C VAL A 97 7.60 -1.78 -7.44
N TYR A 98 8.11 -3.00 -7.56
CA TYR A 98 8.69 -3.74 -6.46
C TYR A 98 10.10 -4.21 -6.78
N ALA A 99 11.04 -3.95 -5.87
CA ALA A 99 12.40 -4.47 -5.93
C ALA A 99 12.60 -5.50 -4.80
N PRO A 100 12.95 -6.75 -5.13
CA PRO A 100 13.34 -7.72 -4.12
C PRO A 100 14.58 -7.25 -3.35
N LEU A 101 14.66 -7.64 -2.08
CA LEU A 101 15.83 -7.41 -1.25
C LEU A 101 16.88 -8.51 -1.47
N PRO A 102 18.16 -8.17 -1.36
CA PRO A 102 19.24 -9.14 -1.52
C PRO A 102 19.31 -10.13 -0.35
N ASP A 103 18.95 -9.70 0.86
CA ASP A 103 19.12 -10.50 2.07
C ASP A 103 18.26 -10.00 3.25
N HIS A 104 18.35 -10.74 4.37
CA HIS A 104 17.66 -10.42 5.62
C HIS A 104 18.11 -9.09 6.25
N ASN A 105 19.39 -8.71 6.11
CA ASN A 105 19.89 -7.46 6.69
C ASN A 105 19.26 -6.24 6.02
N ALA A 106 19.10 -6.30 4.69
CA ALA A 106 18.38 -5.29 3.94
C ALA A 106 16.89 -5.22 4.35
N ALA A 107 16.28 -6.35 4.73
CA ALA A 107 14.90 -6.40 5.21
C ALA A 107 14.76 -5.74 6.58
N VAL A 108 15.67 -6.03 7.50
CA VAL A 108 15.73 -5.35 8.81
C VAL A 108 15.96 -3.84 8.63
N ALA A 109 16.83 -3.45 7.71
CA ALA A 109 17.07 -2.03 7.41
C ALA A 109 15.83 -1.33 6.86
N TRP A 110 15.04 -1.99 6.02
CA TRP A 110 13.73 -1.48 5.58
C TRP A 110 12.75 -1.36 6.75
N ALA A 111 12.60 -2.42 7.57
CA ALA A 111 11.66 -2.42 8.70
C ALA A 111 11.95 -1.26 9.67
N ARG A 112 13.23 -0.99 9.94
CA ARG A 112 13.65 0.16 10.78
C ARG A 112 13.28 1.53 10.20
N LYS A 113 13.24 1.66 8.87
CA LYS A 113 12.80 2.90 8.20
C LYS A 113 11.28 3.03 8.19
N THR A 114 10.56 1.91 8.15
CA THR A 114 9.10 1.86 8.13
C THR A 114 8.47 2.11 9.51
N VAL A 115 9.22 1.92 10.61
CA VAL A 115 8.72 2.16 11.96
C VAL A 115 9.07 3.57 12.43
N VAL A 116 8.05 4.30 12.88
CA VAL A 116 8.20 5.53 13.65
C VAL A 116 7.82 5.30 15.11
N ILE A 117 8.78 5.52 16.00
CA ILE A 117 8.59 5.39 17.44
C ILE A 117 8.34 6.78 18.01
N LYS A 118 7.20 6.97 18.68
CA LYS A 118 6.98 8.15 19.51
C LYS A 118 7.17 7.78 20.99
N ALA A 119 8.16 8.43 21.59
CA ALA A 119 8.67 8.21 22.94
C ALA A 119 7.57 8.34 24.03
N PRO A 120 7.86 7.91 25.29
CA PRO A 120 6.87 7.85 26.36
C PRO A 120 6.26 9.22 26.64
N THR A 121 4.95 9.34 26.45
CA THR A 121 4.19 10.46 27.00
C THR A 121 3.58 9.98 28.32
N LYS A 122 3.78 10.75 29.40
CA LYS A 122 3.22 10.41 30.72
C LYS A 122 1.71 10.24 30.70
N GLN A 123 1.01 10.78 29.71
CA GLN A 123 -0.40 10.55 29.47
C GLN A 123 -0.57 9.99 28.07
N LEU A 124 -1.63 9.22 27.85
CA LEU A 124 -2.10 8.94 26.50
C LEU A 124 -2.32 10.33 25.86
N PRO A 125 -1.59 10.68 24.78
CA PRO A 125 -1.99 11.84 24.00
C PRO A 125 -3.42 11.56 23.56
N ASP A 126 -4.23 12.62 23.48
CA ASP A 126 -5.48 12.52 22.77
C ASP A 126 -5.23 11.81 21.42
N VAL A 127 -5.81 10.61 21.27
CA VAL A 127 -5.53 9.72 20.15
C VAL A 127 -5.89 10.43 18.85
N GLU A 128 -6.94 11.26 18.88
CA GLU A 128 -7.37 12.09 17.77
C GLU A 128 -6.30 13.12 17.40
N THR A 129 -5.76 13.88 18.36
CA THR A 129 -4.62 14.78 18.11
C THR A 129 -3.43 14.06 17.47
N HIS A 130 -3.11 12.85 17.92
CA HIS A 130 -1.99 12.09 17.34
C HIS A 130 -2.28 11.61 15.91
N ILE A 131 -3.50 11.15 15.66
CA ILE A 131 -3.95 10.79 14.31
C ILE A 131 -3.85 12.01 13.40
N CYS A 132 -4.34 13.17 13.85
CA CYS A 132 -4.22 14.42 13.13
C CYS A 132 -2.75 14.79 12.84
N ASP A 133 -1.83 14.60 13.79
CA ASP A 133 -0.41 14.82 13.56
C ASP A 133 0.16 13.91 12.47
N ILE A 134 -0.22 12.62 12.45
CA ILE A 134 0.18 11.68 11.39
C ILE A 134 -0.37 12.14 10.05
N LEU A 135 -1.70 12.36 9.98
CA LEU A 135 -2.39 12.72 8.75
C LEU A 135 -2.00 14.11 8.22
N SER A 136 -1.49 15.00 9.07
CA SER A 136 -0.97 16.31 8.66
C SER A 136 0.30 16.22 7.80
N ARG A 137 0.94 15.04 7.76
CA ARG A 137 2.18 14.79 7.04
C ARG A 137 1.95 13.64 6.07
N PRO A 138 1.51 13.94 4.83
CA PRO A 138 1.29 12.89 3.85
C PRO A 138 2.57 12.07 3.64
N LEU A 139 2.42 10.76 3.43
CA LEU A 139 3.56 9.93 3.03
C LEU A 139 4.19 10.53 1.77
N PRO A 140 5.52 10.43 1.60
CA PRO A 140 6.17 10.78 0.34
C PRO A 140 5.47 10.12 -0.84
N ALA A 141 5.41 10.78 -2.00
CA ALA A 141 4.61 10.33 -3.14
C ALA A 141 4.91 8.89 -3.62
N ASN A 142 6.12 8.40 -3.36
CA ASN A 142 6.60 7.07 -3.72
C ASN A 142 6.58 6.06 -2.55
N GLU A 143 6.04 6.44 -1.39
CA GLU A 143 5.89 5.61 -0.20
C GLU A 143 4.40 5.42 0.11
N ILE A 144 4.05 4.23 0.59
CA ILE A 144 2.64 3.83 0.73
C ILE A 144 2.32 3.23 2.09
N PHE A 145 3.33 3.04 2.96
CA PHE A 145 3.18 2.29 4.19
C PHE A 145 4.22 2.71 5.24
N GLU A 146 3.72 3.04 6.42
CA GLU A 146 4.46 3.34 7.64
C GLU A 146 3.75 2.71 8.84
N VAL A 147 4.48 2.44 9.92
CA VAL A 147 3.91 1.96 11.18
C VAL A 147 4.37 2.83 12.34
N HIS A 148 3.42 3.31 13.13
CA HIS A 148 3.70 4.07 14.35
C HIS A 148 3.56 3.19 15.58
N LEU A 149 4.59 3.15 16.42
CA LEU A 149 4.54 2.60 17.77
C LEU A 149 4.64 3.74 18.78
N ILE A 150 3.64 3.88 19.62
CA ILE A 150 3.50 5.00 20.55
C ILE A 150 3.40 4.46 21.97
N GLY A 151 4.16 5.04 22.89
CA GLY A 151 4.20 4.64 24.30
C GLY A 151 5.57 4.10 24.73
N PRO A 152 5.66 3.46 25.90
CA PRO A 152 4.56 3.19 26.82
C PRO A 152 3.94 4.47 27.38
N TYR A 153 2.62 4.43 27.61
CA TYR A 153 1.89 5.41 28.41
C TYR A 153 1.88 5.01 29.88
N GLN A 154 1.18 5.79 30.73
CA GLN A 154 0.79 5.31 32.06
C GLN A 154 0.09 3.94 31.95
N ASP A 155 0.40 3.03 32.87
CA ASP A 155 -0.13 1.66 32.94
C ASP A 155 0.33 0.66 31.86
N GLY A 156 1.47 0.91 31.19
CA GLY A 156 2.05 -0.04 30.23
C GLY A 156 1.21 -0.21 28.96
N GLN A 157 0.45 0.82 28.59
CA GLN A 157 -0.29 0.85 27.34
C GLN A 157 0.59 1.30 26.18
N PHE A 158 0.33 0.76 25.01
CA PHE A 158 0.95 1.11 23.74
C PHE A 158 -0.13 1.31 22.68
N THR A 159 0.12 2.16 21.71
CA THR A 159 -0.71 2.26 20.51
C THR A 159 0.13 1.87 19.30
N LEU A 160 -0.37 0.92 18.52
CA LEU A 160 0.20 0.54 17.22
C LEU A 160 -0.73 1.02 16.12
N MET A 161 -0.22 1.78 15.17
CA MET A 161 -0.98 2.29 14.03
C MET A 161 -0.26 1.98 12.72
N THR A 162 -1.01 1.54 11.71
CA THR A 162 -0.57 1.56 10.32
C THR A 162 -0.99 2.88 9.69
N TYR A 163 -0.10 3.51 8.94
CA TYR A 163 -0.40 4.66 8.11
C TYR A 163 -0.07 4.32 6.66
N LYS A 164 -1.06 4.42 5.77
CA LYS A 164 -0.91 3.89 4.41
C LYS A 164 -1.73 4.62 3.37
N SER A 165 -1.31 4.48 2.11
CA SER A 165 -2.16 4.80 0.95
C SER A 165 -3.36 3.86 0.89
N HIS A 166 -4.52 4.40 0.51
CA HIS A 166 -5.73 3.59 0.35
C HIS A 166 -5.61 2.57 -0.77
N ALA A 167 -4.79 2.87 -1.79
CA ALA A 167 -4.53 1.97 -2.91
C ALA A 167 -3.84 0.66 -2.47
N LEU A 168 -3.18 0.63 -1.30
CA LEU A 168 -2.53 -0.58 -0.79
C LEU A 168 -3.52 -1.57 -0.18
N ALA A 169 -4.44 -1.09 0.66
CA ALA A 169 -5.39 -1.94 1.37
C ALA A 169 -6.57 -1.13 1.89
N GLU A 170 -7.78 -1.60 1.61
CA GLU A 170 -9.04 -1.02 2.07
C GLU A 170 -9.80 -1.96 3.02
N GLY A 171 -10.71 -1.38 3.81
CA GLY A 171 -11.69 -2.13 4.61
C GLY A 171 -11.09 -3.29 5.40
N GLN A 172 -11.53 -4.51 5.08
CA GLN A 172 -11.11 -5.73 5.78
C GLN A 172 -9.60 -6.00 5.66
N ALA A 173 -8.97 -5.72 4.51
CA ALA A 173 -7.55 -5.96 4.33
C ALA A 173 -6.68 -5.11 5.27
N ALA A 174 -7.13 -3.89 5.61
CA ALA A 174 -6.47 -3.04 6.59
C ALA A 174 -6.58 -3.59 8.01
N ILE A 175 -7.72 -4.23 8.35
CA ILE A 175 -7.94 -4.89 9.64
C ILE A 175 -7.07 -6.14 9.74
N ASP A 176 -7.05 -6.97 8.69
CA ASP A 176 -6.27 -8.21 8.64
C ASP A 176 -4.77 -7.94 8.73
N LEU A 177 -4.29 -6.86 8.08
CA LEU A 177 -2.92 -6.39 8.20
C LEU A 177 -2.55 -6.07 9.66
N LEU A 178 -3.39 -5.30 10.35
CA LEU A 178 -3.14 -4.93 11.74
C LEU A 178 -3.20 -6.17 12.66
N ALA A 179 -4.19 -7.04 12.46
CA ALA A 179 -4.33 -8.29 13.21
C ALA A 179 -3.11 -9.21 13.03
N THR A 180 -2.60 -9.32 11.80
CA THR A 180 -1.40 -10.11 11.47
C THR A 180 -0.16 -9.54 12.18
N LEU A 181 0.01 -8.22 12.17
CA LEU A 181 1.12 -7.58 12.91
C LEU A 181 1.02 -7.88 14.41
N PHE A 182 -0.17 -7.77 15.01
CA PHE A 182 -0.35 -8.09 16.42
C PHE A 182 -0.04 -9.56 16.72
N ASP A 183 -0.54 -10.49 15.90
CA ASP A 183 -0.26 -11.91 16.08
C ASP A 183 1.25 -12.18 16.09
N TRP A 184 1.99 -11.64 15.12
CA TRP A 184 3.44 -11.84 15.04
C TRP A 184 4.24 -11.13 16.13
N ILE A 185 3.73 -10.01 16.68
CA ILE A 185 4.34 -9.34 17.84
C ILE A 185 4.11 -10.18 19.11
N LEU A 186 2.92 -10.76 19.28
CA LEU A 186 2.59 -11.57 20.45
C LEU A 186 3.25 -12.96 20.39
N ASN A 187 3.30 -13.54 19.20
CA ASN A 187 3.78 -14.89 18.91
C ASN A 187 5.00 -14.84 17.95
N PRO A 188 6.16 -14.31 18.39
CA PRO A 188 7.32 -14.17 17.51
C PRO A 188 7.85 -15.54 17.10
N THR A 189 8.09 -15.70 15.80
CA THR A 189 8.77 -16.89 15.27
C THR A 189 10.28 -16.65 15.29
N ILE A 190 11.03 -17.53 15.94
CA ILE A 190 12.49 -17.42 16.04
C ILE A 190 13.14 -18.28 14.95
N GLY A 191 14.04 -17.69 14.16
CA GLY A 191 14.89 -18.45 13.23
C GLY A 191 14.20 -18.91 11.95
N GLU A 192 13.16 -18.21 11.48
CA GLU A 192 12.57 -18.46 10.16
C GLU A 192 13.58 -18.05 9.05
N ASP A 193 14.07 -19.01 8.29
CA ASP A 193 14.97 -18.77 7.15
C ASP A 193 14.14 -18.39 5.92
N LEU A 194 14.05 -17.09 5.66
CA LEU A 194 13.29 -16.51 4.56
C LEU A 194 14.18 -16.41 3.32
N ALA A 195 13.75 -17.00 2.21
CA ALA A 195 14.50 -17.03 0.95
C ALA A 195 14.41 -15.68 0.21
N TRP A 196 15.11 -14.67 0.72
CA TRP A 196 15.21 -13.34 0.10
C TRP A 196 15.74 -13.40 -1.34
N GLY A 197 15.28 -12.47 -2.17
CA GLY A 197 15.43 -12.48 -3.62
C GLY A 197 14.33 -13.28 -4.34
N GLN A 198 13.50 -14.03 -3.61
CA GLN A 198 12.38 -14.81 -4.15
C GLN A 198 11.02 -14.36 -3.63
N GLU A 199 10.97 -13.39 -2.72
CA GLU A 199 9.75 -12.89 -2.09
C GLU A 199 8.79 -12.24 -3.08
N TRP A 200 9.28 -11.78 -4.24
CA TRP A 200 8.44 -11.28 -5.33
C TRP A 200 7.39 -12.29 -5.80
N ARG A 201 7.60 -13.59 -5.57
CA ARG A 201 6.60 -14.64 -5.88
C ARG A 201 5.33 -14.51 -5.05
N ASN A 202 5.40 -13.81 -3.91
CA ASN A 202 4.26 -13.52 -3.06
C ASN A 202 3.52 -12.24 -3.47
N LEU A 203 3.93 -11.58 -4.57
CA LEU A 203 3.19 -10.43 -5.10
C LEU A 203 1.82 -10.87 -5.60
N LEU A 204 0.77 -10.29 -5.02
CA LEU A 204 -0.59 -10.55 -5.44
C LEU A 204 -0.82 -10.04 -6.87
N PRO A 205 -1.54 -10.78 -7.71
CA PRO A 205 -1.99 -10.26 -9.00
C PRO A 205 -2.97 -9.11 -8.79
N GLY A 206 -3.18 -8.28 -9.82
CA GLY A 206 -4.17 -7.21 -9.75
C GLY A 206 -5.59 -7.74 -9.51
N THR A 207 -6.42 -6.95 -8.83
CA THR A 207 -7.80 -7.34 -8.43
C THR A 207 -8.66 -7.85 -9.58
N VAL A 208 -8.45 -7.32 -10.79
CA VAL A 208 -9.14 -7.77 -12.01
C VAL A 208 -8.88 -9.26 -12.29
N VAL A 209 -7.65 -9.75 -12.11
CA VAL A 209 -7.29 -11.18 -12.26
C VAL A 209 -7.87 -12.02 -11.13
N THR A 210 -7.86 -11.50 -9.91
CA THR A 210 -8.29 -12.23 -8.72
C THR A 210 -9.80 -12.45 -8.69
N LEU A 211 -10.58 -11.43 -9.09
CA LEU A 211 -12.05 -11.48 -9.08
C LEU A 211 -12.64 -11.93 -10.42
N GLY A 212 -11.96 -11.58 -11.52
CA GLY A 212 -12.30 -12.01 -12.87
C GLY A 212 -11.35 -13.10 -13.30
N ARG A 213 -11.75 -14.37 -13.16
CA ARG A 213 -11.21 -15.40 -14.06
C ARG A 213 -11.40 -14.90 -15.50
N GLU A 214 -10.51 -15.28 -16.41
CA GLU A 214 -10.67 -15.07 -17.85
C GLU A 214 -12.03 -15.66 -18.29
N ASN A 215 -13.12 -14.91 -18.18
CA ASN A 215 -14.41 -15.34 -18.66
C ASN A 215 -14.44 -14.97 -20.13
N GLU A 216 -14.24 -15.97 -20.99
CA GLU A 216 -14.41 -15.86 -22.45
C GLU A 216 -15.77 -15.27 -22.84
N GLU A 217 -16.77 -15.35 -21.94
CA GLU A 217 -18.12 -14.79 -22.13
C GLU A 217 -18.21 -13.26 -21.97
N TRP A 218 -17.24 -12.58 -21.32
CA TRP A 218 -17.24 -11.11 -21.26
C TRP A 218 -17.07 -10.48 -22.67
N ASP A 219 -16.45 -11.22 -23.60
CA ASP A 219 -16.30 -10.84 -25.01
C ASP A 219 -17.58 -11.08 -25.84
N LEU A 220 -18.54 -11.89 -25.35
CA LEU A 220 -19.71 -12.33 -26.12
C LEU A 220 -20.94 -11.42 -25.93
N ASP A 221 -21.04 -10.72 -24.80
CA ASP A 221 -22.21 -9.87 -24.48
C ASP A 221 -21.92 -8.35 -24.57
N SER A 222 -20.66 -7.93 -24.71
CA SER A 222 -20.34 -6.53 -25.02
C SER A 222 -20.24 -6.33 -26.54
N SER A 223 -21.35 -6.51 -27.25
CA SER A 223 -21.42 -6.13 -28.67
C SER A 223 -21.36 -4.62 -28.90
N GLU A 224 -21.30 -3.81 -27.83
CA GLU A 224 -21.14 -2.38 -27.94
C GLU A 224 -19.67 -2.02 -28.06
N THR A 225 -19.29 -1.60 -29.26
CA THR A 225 -17.98 -1.01 -29.50
C THR A 225 -17.80 0.25 -28.64
N SER A 226 -16.57 0.61 -28.29
CA SER A 226 -16.27 1.86 -27.54
C SER A 226 -16.88 3.11 -28.21
N ILE A 227 -17.03 3.06 -29.54
CA ILE A 227 -17.70 4.07 -30.36
C ILE A 227 -19.22 4.09 -30.13
N GLU A 228 -19.88 2.94 -29.99
CA GLU A 228 -21.31 2.85 -29.65
C GLU A 228 -21.59 3.32 -28.23
N ILE A 229 -20.73 2.99 -27.27
CA ILE A 229 -20.82 3.48 -25.88
C ILE A 229 -20.69 5.02 -25.84
N MET A 230 -19.71 5.58 -26.56
CA MET A 230 -19.56 7.04 -26.72
C MET A 230 -20.77 7.69 -27.41
N ARG A 231 -21.37 7.02 -28.39
CA ARG A 231 -22.55 7.52 -29.11
C ARG A 231 -23.83 7.46 -28.29
N LYS A 232 -24.00 6.43 -27.44
CA LYS A 232 -25.15 6.25 -26.53
C LYS A 232 -25.13 7.20 -25.34
N HIS A 233 -23.95 7.49 -24.81
CA HIS A 233 -23.80 8.30 -23.59
C HIS A 233 -23.45 9.76 -23.84
N GLY A 234 -23.18 10.14 -25.10
CA GLY A 234 -22.87 11.50 -25.51
C GLY A 234 -21.49 11.94 -25.06
N VAL A 235 -20.85 12.79 -25.87
CA VAL A 235 -19.54 13.40 -25.57
C VAL A 235 -19.63 14.40 -24.38
N ASP A 236 -20.83 14.70 -23.91
CA ASP A 236 -21.10 15.72 -22.88
C ASP A 236 -21.32 15.19 -21.46
N LYS A 237 -21.09 13.90 -21.20
CA LYS A 237 -20.84 13.48 -19.81
C LYS A 237 -19.38 13.69 -19.51
N VAL A 238 -19.10 14.87 -18.95
CA VAL A 238 -17.91 15.18 -18.16
C VAL A 238 -17.61 13.94 -17.32
N GLY A 239 -16.60 13.16 -17.71
CA GLY A 239 -16.06 12.13 -16.83
C GLY A 239 -15.75 12.81 -15.52
N HIS A 240 -16.14 12.21 -14.40
CA HIS A 240 -15.97 12.82 -13.07
C HIS A 240 -14.51 13.10 -12.67
N PHE A 241 -13.55 12.96 -13.57
CA PHE A 241 -12.20 13.47 -13.47
C PHE A 241 -11.80 14.11 -14.81
N GLY A 242 -11.83 15.44 -14.88
CA GLY A 242 -11.52 16.18 -16.10
C GLY A 242 -11.32 17.68 -15.90
N ARG A 243 -10.07 18.02 -15.57
CA ARG A 243 -9.37 19.33 -15.63
C ARG A 243 -9.48 20.29 -14.43
N PRO A 244 -8.34 20.64 -13.78
CA PRO A 244 -8.28 21.77 -12.87
C PRO A 244 -8.40 23.05 -13.70
N VAL A 245 -9.48 23.81 -13.47
CA VAL A 245 -9.57 25.18 -13.97
C VAL A 245 -8.65 26.03 -13.10
N MET A 246 -7.46 26.28 -13.62
CA MET A 246 -6.57 27.32 -13.16
C MET A 246 -7.27 28.66 -13.41
N LEU A 247 -7.72 29.34 -12.35
CA LEU A 247 -8.14 30.74 -12.40
C LEU A 247 -7.31 31.52 -11.40
N ILE A 248 -6.26 32.14 -11.92
CA ILE A 248 -5.49 33.20 -11.27
C ILE A 248 -6.01 34.55 -11.79
N ARG A 249 -6.14 35.49 -10.83
CA ARG A 249 -6.27 36.98 -10.92
C ARG A 249 -7.66 37.53 -11.23
N TYR A 250 -8.10 38.61 -10.56
CA TYR A 250 -7.35 39.72 -9.97
C TYR A 250 -7.41 39.83 -8.44
#